data_AF-A0A7X7PDU7-F1
#
_entry.id   AF-A0A7X7PDU7-F1
#
_cell.length_a   1.000
_cell.length_b   1.000
_cell.length_c   1.000
_cell.angle_alpha   90.00
_cell.angle_beta   90.00
_cell.angle_gamma   90.00
#
_symmetry.space_group_name_H-M   'P 1'
#
loop_
_entity.id
_entity.type
_entity.pdbx_description
1 polymer ?
#
loop_
_entity_poly.entity_id
_entity_poly.type
_entity_poly.pdbx_seq_one_letter_code
_entity_poly.pdbx_strand_id
1 'polypeptide(L)' 'MEAGGGGQRLEAENGEPGSSGRRVVFRTRGLGKVYHMGEVEVHALRGIDLDLYAGELVV' A
#
# COMPACT_ATOMS: atom_id res chain seq x y z
N MET A 1 -18.25 10.44 38.61
CA MET A 1 -18.89 9.67 37.52
C MET A 1 -18.81 10.51 36.26
N GLU A 2 -17.76 10.37 35.48
CA GLU A 2 -17.83 10.64 34.03
C GLU A 2 -17.00 9.54 33.37
N ALA A 3 -17.72 8.56 32.85
CA ALA A 3 -17.21 7.53 31.97
C ALA A 3 -17.17 8.12 30.56
N GLY A 4 -16.08 7.89 29.84
CA GLY A 4 -15.95 8.31 28.45
C GLY A 4 -14.56 8.04 27.91
N GLY A 5 -14.06 6.82 28.15
CA GLY A 5 -12.75 6.36 27.69
C GLY A 5 -12.61 6.51 26.18
N GLY A 6 -11.42 6.98 25.79
CA GLY A 6 -11.07 7.38 24.44
C GLY A 6 -11.30 6.29 23.42
N GLY A 7 -11.91 6.68 22.31
CA GLY A 7 -11.80 5.95 21.06
C GLY A 7 -10.34 5.98 20.61
N GLN A 8 -9.56 5.01 21.06
CA GLN A 8 -8.25 4.70 20.49
C GLN A 8 -8.48 4.20 19.07
N ARG A 9 -8.53 5.15 18.14
CA ARG A 9 -8.47 4.94 16.71
C ARG A 9 -7.17 4.20 16.43
N LEU A 10 -7.30 2.92 16.10
CA LEU A 10 -6.20 1.99 15.81
C LEU A 10 -5.13 2.69 14.96
N GLU A 11 -3.95 2.80 15.56
CA GLU A 11 -2.76 3.40 15.02
C GLU A 11 -2.28 2.52 13.85
N ALA A 12 -2.55 2.95 12.62
CA ALA A 12 -1.81 2.47 11.46
C ALA A 12 -0.51 3.27 11.38
N GLU A 13 0.41 2.95 12.30
CA GLU A 13 1.79 3.40 12.27
C GLU A 13 2.52 2.76 11.08
N ASN A 14 2.63 3.50 9.98
CA ASN A 14 3.41 3.12 8.81
C ASN A 14 4.17 4.35 8.28
N GLY A 15 5.34 4.64 8.84
CA GLY A 15 6.35 5.51 8.22
C GLY A 15 7.72 4.85 8.26
N GLU A 16 8.63 4.94 7.28
CA GLU A 16 8.66 5.42 5.88
C GLU A 16 9.81 4.65 5.16
N PRO A 17 9.90 4.71 3.82
CA PRO A 17 11.18 5.17 3.27
C PRO A 17 10.98 6.25 2.19
N GLY A 18 11.13 7.50 2.63
CA GLY A 18 11.06 8.69 1.79
C GLY A 18 10.83 9.94 2.65
N SER A 19 11.82 10.30 3.49
CA SER A 19 11.78 11.34 4.52
C SER A 19 11.43 12.74 4.00
N SER A 20 10.17 12.95 3.63
CA SER A 20 9.61 14.25 3.28
C SER A 20 8.14 14.37 3.68
N GLY A 21 7.70 13.75 4.77
CA GLY A 21 6.38 14.01 5.39
C GLY A 21 5.16 13.85 4.47
N ARG A 22 5.31 13.15 3.33
CA ARG A 22 4.24 12.93 2.37
C ARG A 22 3.57 11.62 2.74
N ARG A 23 2.25 11.68 2.88
CA ARG A 23 1.45 10.51 3.21
C ARG A 23 1.49 9.50 2.06
N VAL A 24 1.94 8.28 2.33
CA VAL A 24 1.74 7.15 1.42
C VAL A 24 0.24 6.87 1.33
N VAL A 25 -0.30 6.88 0.11
CA VAL A 25 -1.72 6.62 -0.14
C VAL A 25 -1.97 5.23 -0.72
N PHE A 26 -0.94 4.62 -1.32
CA PHE A 26 -0.99 3.25 -1.79
C PHE A 26 0.37 2.58 -1.61
N ARG A 27 0.37 1.35 -1.09
CA ARG A 27 1.57 0.59 -0.76
C ARG A 27 1.40 -0.85 -1.23
N THR A 28 2.36 -1.35 -1.99
CA THR A 28 2.45 -2.76 -2.38
C THR A 28 3.83 -3.30 -2.03
N ARG A 29 3.86 -4.56 -1.63
CA ARG A 29 5.10 -5.30 -1.42
C ARG A 29 4.98 -6.66 -2.10
N GLY A 30 5.94 -7.01 -2.95
CA GLY A 30 5.97 -8.27 -3.69
C GLY A 30 4.76 -8.50 -4.61
N LEU A 31 4.13 -7.45 -5.15
CA LEU A 31 2.89 -7.59 -5.92
C LEU A 31 3.13 -8.40 -7.20
N GLY A 32 2.43 -9.54 -7.30
CA GLY A 32 2.44 -10.42 -8.46
C GLY A 32 1.06 -10.50 -9.10
N LYS A 33 1.03 -10.66 -10.42
CA LYS A 33 -0.19 -10.97 -11.16
C LYS A 33 0.15 -11.88 -12.32
N VAL A 34 -0.49 -13.04 -12.33
CA VAL A 34 -0.46 -13.99 -13.44
C VAL A 34 -1.84 -14.02 -14.06
N TYR A 35 -1.91 -13.92 -15.38
CA TYR A 35 -3.11 -14.14 -16.16
C TYR A 35 -2.97 -15.47 -16.89
N HIS A 36 -3.92 -16.37 -16.67
CA HIS A 36 -4.00 -17.64 -17.37
C HIS A 36 -4.83 -17.45 -18.64
N MET A 37 -4.27 -17.81 -19.78
CA MET A 37 -4.86 -17.68 -21.10
C MET A 37 -4.83 -19.05 -21.79
N GLY A 38 -5.76 -19.91 -21.38
CA GLY A 38 -5.73 -21.34 -21.74
C GLY A 38 -4.51 -22.02 -21.13
N GLU A 39 -3.65 -22.58 -21.97
CA GLU A 39 -2.42 -23.27 -21.56
C GLU A 39 -1.24 -22.32 -21.28
N VAL A 40 -1.42 -21.01 -21.49
CA VAL A 40 -0.35 -20.01 -21.33
C VAL A 40 -0.51 -19.23 -20.03
N GLU A 41 0.59 -19.03 -19.31
CA GLU A 41 0.68 -18.14 -18.15
C GLU A 41 1.40 -16.85 -18.51
N VAL A 42 0.74 -15.71 -18.29
CA VAL A 42 1.31 -14.37 -18.48
C VAL A 42 1.52 -13.69 -17.14
N HIS A 43 2.78 -13.58 -16.72
CA HIS A 43 3.15 -12.82 -15.52
C HIS A 43 3.13 -11.32 -15.81
N ALA A 44 1.98 -10.69 -15.64
CA ALA A 44 1.82 -9.25 -15.81
C ALA A 44 2.60 -8.44 -14.76
N LEU A 45 2.72 -8.95 -13.53
CA LEU A 45 3.53 -8.34 -12.48
C LEU A 45 4.40 -9.41 -11.82
N ARG A 46 5.65 -9.06 -11.52
CA ARG A 46 6.67 -9.97 -10.97
C ARG A 46 7.27 -9.41 -9.68
N GLY A 47 6.55 -9.53 -8.57
CA GLY A 47 7.08 -9.19 -7.25
C GLY A 47 7.36 -7.69 -7.07
N ILE A 48 6.40 -6.84 -7.44
CA ILE A 48 6.56 -5.38 -7.45
C ILE A 48 6.38 -4.77 -6.05
N ASP A 49 7.41 -4.07 -5.59
CA ASP A 49 7.36 -3.17 -4.43
C ASP A 49 7.10 -1.73 -4.90
N LEU A 50 6.06 -1.09 -4.37
CA LEU A 50 5.68 0.29 -4.72
C LEU A 50 5.15 1.02 -3.49
N ASP A 51 5.57 2.27 -3.32
CA ASP A 51 4.90 3.26 -2.47
C ASP A 51 4.50 4.44 -3.35
N LEU A 52 3.21 4.77 -3.36
CA LEU A 52 2.67 5.95 -4.05
C LEU A 52 2.25 6.98 -3.00
N TYR A 53 2.75 8.20 -3.13
CA TYR A 53 2.51 9.28 -2.20
C TYR A 53 1.37 10.20 -2.66
N ALA A 54 0.74 10.89 -1.71
CA ALA A 54 -0.37 11.80 -2.02
C ALA A 54 0.06 12.89 -3.03
N GLY A 55 -0.72 13.02 -4.12
CA GLY A 55 -0.45 13.99 -5.19
C GLY A 55 0.44 13.47 -6.31
N GLU A 56 0.94 12.23 -6.22
CA GLU A 56 1.66 11.58 -7.30
C GLU A 56 0.72 10.85 -8.26
N LEU A 57 1.09 10.84 -9.54
CA LEU A 57 0.45 10.06 -10.59
C LEU A 57 1.52 9.24 -11.29
N VAL A 58 1.31 7.92 -11.36
CA VAL A 58 2.19 6.96 -12.06
C VAL A 58 1.36 6.30 -13.17
N VAL A 59 1.97 6.12 -14.34
CA VAL A 59 1.36 5.52 -15.54
C VAL A 59 2.17 4.36 -16.08
#